data_AF-A0A9Q8PLY9-F1
#
_entry.id   AF-A0A9Q8PLY9-F1
#
_cell.length_a   1.000
_cell.length_b   1.000
_cell.length_c   1.000
_cell.angle_alpha   90.00
_cell.angle_beta   90.00
_cell.angle_gamma   90.00
#
_symmetry.space_group_name_H-M   'P 1'
#
loop_
_entity.id
_entity.type
_entity.pdbx_description
1 polymer ?
#
loop_
_entity_poly.entity_id
_entity_poly.type
_entity_poly.pdbx_seq_one_letter_code
_entity_poly.pdbx_strand_id
1 'polypeptide(L)'
;MYVWKTFTNHGLRILDSGSAAGTWAFDVASKCTLSTHYFLSTDINSTIFLVESSKDFDFLQHDIRTPFPTNLHNSFDFAHQRNVLAGAYGTPLKQSGQNLTDTIEPGGWIQLIELDDDVLPESNGPAYTTFIKLVRHIMRMLGVPNIGAEFKPTLEAIGFVNVQEKIFRPHMWSRIVATAPHLCDASVEAPCGAVPQLLKANGRIPKPVNKLLIKIDTIRCTTMTVYHLALLILSFICTVMTTLLPLRIL
;
A
#
# COMPACT_ATOMS: atom_id res chain seq x y z
N MET A 1 10.21 3.12 -9.23
CA MET A 1 10.31 1.89 -8.41
C MET A 1 11.32 2.13 -7.30
N TYR A 2 10.92 1.92 -6.05
CA TYR A 2 11.77 2.15 -4.88
C TYR A 2 12.14 0.79 -4.30
N VAL A 3 13.38 0.33 -4.54
CA VAL A 3 13.95 -0.83 -3.85
C VAL A 3 15.18 -0.33 -3.11
N TRP A 4 15.17 -0.45 -1.79
CA TRP A 4 16.26 0.03 -0.93
C TRP A 4 17.44 -0.92 -0.83
N LYS A 5 17.18 -2.20 -1.08
CA LYS A 5 18.19 -3.24 -1.07
C LYS A 5 18.53 -3.56 -2.51
N THR A 6 19.75 -3.25 -2.92
CA THR A 6 20.28 -3.83 -4.15
C THR A 6 20.43 -5.33 -3.91
N PHE A 7 19.75 -6.15 -4.71
CA PHE A 7 19.90 -7.60 -4.67
C PHE A 7 21.21 -7.97 -5.36
N THR A 8 22.28 -8.04 -4.58
CA THR A 8 23.63 -8.42 -5.07
C THR A 8 23.87 -9.93 -5.02
N ASN A 9 23.05 -10.65 -4.26
CA ASN A 9 23.10 -12.11 -4.13
C ASN A 9 22.17 -12.75 -5.17
N HIS A 10 22.46 -13.97 -5.61
CA HIS A 10 21.64 -14.72 -6.56
C HIS A 10 20.70 -15.68 -5.83
N GLY A 11 19.61 -16.10 -6.49
CA GLY A 11 18.74 -17.17 -5.97
C GLY A 11 17.83 -16.77 -4.80
N LEU A 12 17.72 -15.48 -4.49
CA LEU A 12 16.83 -14.98 -3.44
C LEU A 12 15.37 -15.38 -3.68
N ARG A 13 14.67 -15.66 -2.60
CA ARG A 13 13.22 -15.87 -2.52
C ARG A 13 12.58 -14.59 -2.01
N ILE A 14 11.74 -14.00 -2.83
CA ILE A 14 11.14 -12.68 -2.61
C ILE A 14 9.63 -12.81 -2.52
N LEU A 15 9.04 -12.30 -1.44
CA LEU A 15 7.60 -12.18 -1.27
C LEU A 15 7.15 -10.76 -1.68
N ASP A 16 6.18 -10.65 -2.58
CA ASP A 16 5.45 -9.41 -2.88
C ASP A 16 4.03 -9.54 -2.33
N SER A 17 3.75 -8.94 -1.18
CA SER A 17 2.47 -9.04 -0.48
C SER A 17 1.53 -7.89 -0.82
N GLY A 18 0.25 -8.21 -1.08
CA GLY A 18 -0.70 -7.29 -1.70
C GLY A 18 -0.18 -6.80 -3.06
N SER A 19 0.32 -7.73 -3.86
CA SER A 19 1.03 -7.47 -5.12
C SER A 19 0.14 -6.87 -6.22
N ALA A 20 -1.17 -6.86 -6.02
CA ALA A 20 -2.14 -6.74 -7.10
C ALA A 20 -1.76 -7.70 -8.25
N ALA A 21 -1.62 -7.16 -9.47
CA ALA A 21 -1.22 -7.92 -10.65
C ALA A 21 0.27 -8.41 -10.68
N GLY A 22 1.07 -8.17 -9.63
CA GLY A 22 2.49 -8.56 -9.59
C GLY A 22 3.45 -7.58 -10.28
N THR A 23 2.98 -6.38 -10.64
CA THR A 23 3.76 -5.39 -11.39
C THR A 23 5.10 -5.03 -10.75
N TRP A 24 5.17 -4.96 -9.41
CA TRP A 24 6.41 -4.67 -8.71
C TRP A 24 7.42 -5.80 -8.89
N ALA A 25 7.02 -7.06 -8.70
CA ALA A 25 7.90 -8.21 -8.89
C ALA A 25 8.49 -8.25 -10.30
N PHE A 26 7.68 -7.99 -11.34
CA PHE A 26 8.15 -7.91 -12.73
C PHE A 26 9.13 -6.76 -12.95
N ASP A 27 8.82 -5.56 -12.45
CA ASP A 27 9.70 -4.42 -12.57
C ASP A 27 11.05 -4.68 -11.90
N VAL A 28 11.07 -5.34 -10.73
CA VAL A 28 12.31 -5.71 -10.02
C VAL A 28 13.12 -6.71 -10.83
N ALA A 29 12.50 -7.81 -11.25
CA ALA A 29 13.19 -8.84 -12.03
C ALA A 29 13.79 -8.29 -13.33
N SER A 30 13.08 -7.37 -14.01
CA SER A 30 13.58 -6.73 -15.23
C SER A 30 14.86 -5.91 -15.03
N LYS A 31 15.14 -5.47 -13.78
CA LYS A 31 16.34 -4.71 -13.42
C LYS A 31 17.44 -5.56 -12.81
N CYS A 32 17.12 -6.77 -12.36
CA CYS A 32 18.06 -7.75 -11.83
C CYS A 32 18.56 -8.71 -12.92
N THR A 33 18.98 -8.19 -14.08
CA THR A 33 19.28 -9.02 -15.27
C THR A 33 20.47 -9.98 -15.09
N LEU A 34 21.32 -9.75 -14.09
CA LEU A 34 22.48 -10.59 -13.81
C LEU A 34 22.16 -11.72 -12.82
N SER A 35 21.00 -11.73 -12.17
CA SER A 35 20.66 -12.66 -11.11
C SER A 35 19.20 -13.16 -11.20
N THR A 36 19.02 -14.48 -11.24
CA THR A 36 17.69 -15.08 -11.18
C THR A 36 17.22 -15.16 -9.72
N HIS A 37 16.01 -14.67 -9.46
CA HIS A 37 15.34 -14.72 -8.17
C HIS A 37 13.98 -15.39 -8.34
N TYR A 38 13.47 -15.95 -7.26
CA TYR A 38 12.11 -16.47 -7.20
C TYR A 38 11.21 -15.42 -6.54
N PHE A 39 10.07 -15.13 -7.15
CA PHE A 39 9.07 -14.21 -6.62
C PHE A 39 7.75 -14.95 -6.33
N LEU A 40 7.25 -14.83 -5.10
CA LEU A 40 5.87 -15.17 -4.77
C LEU A 40 5.07 -13.88 -4.62
N SER A 41 4.10 -13.67 -5.50
CA SER A 41 3.17 -12.54 -5.45
C SER A 41 1.88 -12.98 -4.77
N THR A 42 1.40 -12.24 -3.78
CA THR A 42 0.18 -12.59 -3.04
C THR A 42 -0.82 -11.46 -3.00
N ASP A 43 -2.10 -11.77 -3.17
CA ASP A 43 -3.19 -10.80 -3.04
C ASP A 43 -4.47 -11.50 -2.59
N ILE A 44 -5.36 -10.79 -1.89
CA ILE A 44 -6.65 -11.34 -1.46
C ILE A 44 -7.57 -11.62 -2.66
N ASN A 45 -7.39 -10.88 -3.75
CA ASN A 45 -8.16 -11.02 -4.97
C ASN A 45 -7.31 -11.65 -6.08
N SER A 46 -7.44 -12.96 -6.27
CA SER A 46 -6.70 -13.69 -7.32
C SER A 46 -7.10 -13.34 -8.75
N THR A 47 -8.24 -12.69 -8.98
CA THR A 47 -8.73 -12.37 -10.34
C THR A 47 -7.90 -11.29 -11.05
N ILE A 48 -7.02 -10.60 -10.32
CA ILE A 48 -6.20 -9.51 -10.85
C ILE A 48 -4.82 -9.98 -11.31
N PHE A 49 -4.47 -11.24 -11.08
CA PHE A 49 -3.22 -11.81 -11.56
C PHE A 49 -3.29 -11.89 -13.09
N LEU A 50 -2.38 -11.19 -13.78
CA LEU A 50 -2.42 -11.02 -15.24
C LEU A 50 -1.61 -12.07 -16.00
N VAL A 51 -0.93 -12.96 -15.29
CA VAL A 51 0.04 -13.91 -15.84
C VAL A 51 -0.02 -15.24 -15.11
N GLU A 52 0.37 -16.30 -15.82
CA GLU A 52 0.50 -17.63 -15.26
C GLU A 52 1.81 -17.79 -14.48
N SER A 53 1.80 -18.73 -13.54
CA SER A 53 3.00 -19.16 -12.82
C SER A 53 4.10 -19.64 -13.77
N SER A 54 5.34 -19.40 -13.38
CA SER A 54 6.55 -19.83 -14.08
C SER A 54 7.59 -20.29 -13.05
N LYS A 55 8.74 -20.78 -13.52
CA LYS A 55 9.84 -21.19 -12.62
C LYS A 55 10.34 -20.08 -11.68
N ASP A 56 10.20 -18.82 -12.07
CA ASP A 56 10.76 -17.65 -11.36
C ASP A 56 9.65 -16.81 -10.68
N PHE A 57 8.37 -17.07 -10.99
CA PHE A 57 7.24 -16.30 -10.49
C PHE A 57 6.05 -17.21 -10.17
N ASP A 58 5.53 -17.09 -8.97
CA ASP A 58 4.27 -17.71 -8.55
C ASP A 58 3.30 -16.68 -7.98
N PHE A 59 2.03 -17.07 -7.99
CA PHE A 59 0.93 -16.29 -7.44
C PHE A 59 0.14 -17.10 -6.43
N LEU A 60 -0.24 -16.47 -5.32
CA LEU A 60 -1.05 -17.10 -4.28
C LEU A 60 -2.15 -16.14 -3.81
N GLN A 61 -3.39 -16.62 -3.78
CA GLN A 61 -4.46 -15.89 -3.11
C GLN A 61 -4.23 -15.92 -1.60
N HIS A 62 -4.05 -14.77 -0.96
CA HIS A 62 -3.81 -14.70 0.47
C HIS A 62 -4.36 -13.43 1.11
N ASP A 63 -4.95 -13.59 2.29
CA ASP A 63 -5.44 -12.49 3.13
C ASP A 63 -4.44 -12.22 4.25
N ILE A 64 -3.80 -11.05 4.22
CA ILE A 64 -2.76 -10.64 5.18
C ILE A 64 -3.23 -10.58 6.65
N ARG A 65 -4.55 -10.64 6.89
CA ARG A 65 -5.12 -10.73 8.24
C ARG A 65 -4.95 -12.12 8.85
N THR A 66 -4.70 -13.13 8.02
CA THR A 66 -4.53 -14.52 8.43
C THR A 66 -3.05 -14.94 8.38
N PRO A 67 -2.63 -15.90 9.21
CA PRO A 67 -1.29 -16.47 9.09
C PRO A 67 -1.06 -17.06 7.69
N PHE A 68 0.16 -16.91 7.18
CA PHE A 68 0.55 -17.59 5.94
C PHE A 68 0.53 -19.12 6.12
N PRO A 69 0.42 -19.89 5.02
CA PRO A 69 0.66 -21.33 5.05
C PRO A 69 2.01 -21.66 5.70
N THR A 70 2.04 -22.69 6.56
CA THR A 70 3.24 -23.02 7.36
C THR A 70 4.46 -23.37 6.51
N ASN A 71 4.26 -23.87 5.28
CA ASN A 71 5.35 -24.14 4.33
C ASN A 71 5.99 -22.87 3.75
N LEU A 72 5.44 -21.69 4.03
CA LEU A 72 5.97 -20.38 3.65
C LEU A 72 6.63 -19.66 4.84
N HIS A 73 6.61 -20.24 6.03
CA HIS A 73 7.28 -19.67 7.19
C HIS A 73 8.80 -19.76 7.04
N ASN A 74 9.54 -18.75 7.48
CA ASN A 74 11.00 -18.67 7.38
C ASN A 74 11.56 -19.06 5.99
N SER A 75 10.87 -18.65 4.92
CA SER A 75 11.12 -19.14 3.55
C SER A 75 11.54 -18.04 2.57
N PHE A 76 11.57 -16.77 3.01
CA PHE A 76 11.89 -15.63 2.15
C PHE A 76 13.04 -14.81 2.71
N ASP A 77 13.98 -14.46 1.85
CA ASP A 77 15.09 -13.54 2.14
C ASP A 77 14.60 -12.08 2.22
N PHE A 78 13.51 -11.77 1.52
CA PHE A 78 12.97 -10.42 1.40
C PHE A 78 11.44 -10.43 1.22
N ALA A 79 10.73 -9.57 1.95
CA ALA A 79 9.33 -9.24 1.67
C ALA A 79 9.15 -7.76 1.33
N HIS A 80 8.38 -7.52 0.29
CA HIS A 80 7.83 -6.22 -0.07
C HIS A 80 6.34 -6.20 0.21
N GLN A 81 5.82 -5.07 0.69
CA GLN A 81 4.40 -4.81 0.75
C GLN A 81 4.15 -3.33 0.53
N ARG A 82 3.16 -2.99 -0.31
CA ARG A 82 2.83 -1.59 -0.60
C ARG A 82 1.34 -1.31 -0.55
N ASN A 83 0.97 -0.43 0.36
CA ASN A 83 -0.36 0.15 0.53
C ASN A 83 -1.44 -0.92 0.76
N VAL A 84 -1.21 -1.80 1.74
CA VAL A 84 -2.07 -2.98 1.97
C VAL A 84 -2.73 -2.91 3.35
N LEU A 85 -2.05 -2.40 4.37
CA LEU A 85 -2.49 -2.50 5.76
C LEU A 85 -3.77 -1.71 6.06
N ALA A 86 -4.05 -0.65 5.32
CA ALA A 86 -5.33 0.06 5.41
C ALA A 86 -6.52 -0.85 5.05
N GLY A 87 -6.30 -1.82 4.14
CA GLY A 87 -7.28 -2.84 3.77
C GLY A 87 -7.49 -3.92 4.82
N ALA A 88 -6.56 -4.07 5.78
CA ALA A 88 -6.65 -5.02 6.89
C ALA A 88 -7.41 -4.47 8.11
N TYR A 89 -8.27 -3.46 7.91
CA TYR A 89 -9.08 -2.87 8.98
C TYR A 89 -9.79 -3.94 9.84
N GLY A 90 -9.86 -3.67 11.14
CA GLY A 90 -10.37 -4.63 12.14
C GLY A 90 -9.37 -5.70 12.58
N THR A 91 -8.17 -5.75 11.99
CA THR A 91 -7.04 -6.56 12.48
C THR A 91 -6.00 -5.64 13.11
N PRO A 92 -5.44 -5.98 14.30
CA PRO A 92 -4.35 -5.21 14.88
C PRO A 92 -3.15 -5.10 13.92
N LEU A 93 -2.59 -3.91 13.79
CA LEU A 93 -1.40 -3.68 12.95
C LEU A 93 -0.26 -4.64 13.29
N LYS A 94 -0.06 -4.90 14.59
CA LYS A 94 0.91 -5.87 15.09
C LYS A 94 0.67 -7.28 14.53
N GLN A 95 -0.58 -7.73 14.43
CA GLN A 95 -0.91 -9.07 13.96
C GLN A 95 -0.66 -9.23 12.46
N SER A 96 -1.11 -8.29 11.63
CA SER A 96 -0.80 -8.32 10.19
C SER A 96 0.69 -8.17 9.92
N GLY A 97 1.38 -7.35 10.73
CA GLY A 97 2.85 -7.30 10.75
C GLY A 97 3.44 -8.67 11.04
N GLN A 98 3.05 -9.31 12.14
CA GLN A 98 3.55 -10.63 12.55
C GLN A 98 3.34 -11.71 11.47
N ASN A 99 2.15 -11.77 10.86
CA ASN A 99 1.86 -12.74 9.79
C ASN A 99 2.85 -12.60 8.63
N LEU A 100 3.15 -11.37 8.21
CA LEU A 100 4.13 -11.13 7.15
C LEU A 100 5.55 -11.51 7.60
N THR A 101 5.88 -11.23 8.86
CA THR A 101 7.24 -11.42 9.38
C THR A 101 7.57 -12.88 9.62
N ASP A 102 6.57 -13.70 9.95
CA ASP A 102 6.72 -15.15 10.11
C ASP A 102 7.15 -15.86 8.81
N THR A 103 6.95 -15.21 7.66
CA THR A 103 7.40 -15.72 6.35
C THR A 103 8.90 -15.51 6.11
N ILE A 104 9.53 -14.60 6.83
CA ILE A 104 10.89 -14.15 6.58
C ILE A 104 11.87 -14.99 7.38
N GLU A 105 12.95 -15.42 6.73
CA GLU A 105 14.02 -16.15 7.42
C GLU A 105 14.76 -15.27 8.45
N PRO A 106 15.37 -15.85 9.50
CA PRO A 106 16.29 -15.12 10.37
C PRO A 106 17.38 -14.39 9.56
N GLY A 107 17.55 -13.09 9.79
CA GLY A 107 18.47 -12.25 9.01
C GLY A 107 17.91 -11.71 7.69
N GLY A 108 16.72 -12.14 7.27
CA GLY A 108 16.00 -11.64 6.11
C GLY A 108 15.47 -10.22 6.29
N TRP A 109 14.92 -9.66 5.21
CA TRP A 109 14.53 -8.25 5.14
C TRP A 109 13.06 -8.04 4.85
N ILE A 110 12.49 -6.96 5.38
CA ILE A 110 11.17 -6.48 4.98
C ILE A 110 11.31 -5.05 4.49
N GLN A 111 10.47 -4.68 3.52
CA GLN A 111 10.23 -3.32 3.08
C GLN A 111 8.72 -3.08 3.00
N LEU A 112 8.24 -2.16 3.82
CA LEU A 112 6.85 -1.73 3.82
C LEU A 112 6.73 -0.34 3.22
N ILE A 113 5.64 -0.11 2.50
CA ILE A 113 5.31 1.16 1.89
C ILE A 113 3.87 1.50 2.22
N GLU A 114 3.60 2.39 3.17
CA GLU A 114 2.24 2.81 3.53
C GLU A 114 2.09 4.32 3.56
N LEU A 115 0.84 4.78 3.58
CA LEU A 115 0.46 6.18 3.76
C LEU A 115 0.71 6.63 5.21
N ASP A 116 1.51 7.68 5.36
CA ASP A 116 1.47 8.55 6.55
C ASP A 116 0.50 9.70 6.28
N ASP A 117 -0.65 9.65 6.94
CA ASP A 117 -1.71 10.62 6.73
C ASP A 117 -1.56 11.90 7.58
N ASP A 118 -0.57 12.00 8.47
CA ASP A 118 -0.26 13.22 9.24
C ASP A 118 0.65 14.17 8.45
N VAL A 119 1.46 13.64 7.54
CA VAL A 119 2.40 14.42 6.74
C VAL A 119 1.72 14.96 5.47
N LEU A 120 1.01 16.08 5.62
CA LEU A 120 0.39 16.80 4.52
C LEU A 120 1.40 17.70 3.80
N PRO A 121 1.76 17.44 2.53
CA PRO A 121 2.43 18.45 1.73
C PRO A 121 1.42 19.54 1.35
N GLU A 122 1.26 20.57 2.20
CA GLU A 122 0.43 21.75 1.94
C GLU A 122 0.74 22.37 0.57
N SER A 123 1.98 22.18 0.11
CA SER A 123 2.48 22.56 -1.20
C SER A 123 1.63 22.03 -2.37
N ASN A 124 0.95 20.88 -2.25
CA ASN A 124 0.16 20.26 -3.34
C ASN A 124 -1.20 20.93 -3.59
N GLY A 125 -1.52 21.99 -2.85
CA GLY A 125 -2.69 22.84 -3.06
C GLY A 125 -3.93 22.41 -2.27
N PRO A 126 -4.98 23.24 -2.29
CA PRO A 126 -6.14 23.09 -1.40
C PRO A 126 -7.00 21.86 -1.73
N ALA A 127 -7.09 21.45 -3.00
CA ALA A 127 -7.87 20.28 -3.40
C ALA A 127 -7.26 18.99 -2.84
N TYR A 128 -5.94 18.82 -3.01
CA TYR A 128 -5.20 17.69 -2.44
C TYR A 128 -5.22 17.71 -0.90
N THR A 129 -5.09 18.88 -0.28
CA THR A 129 -5.15 19.00 1.17
C THR A 129 -6.53 18.61 1.72
N THR A 130 -7.60 19.03 1.06
CA THR A 130 -8.98 18.65 1.41
C THR A 130 -9.18 17.14 1.27
N PHE A 131 -8.65 16.57 0.20
CA PHE A 131 -8.68 15.15 -0.06
C PHE A 131 -8.03 14.33 1.06
N ILE A 132 -6.78 14.63 1.45
CA ILE A 132 -6.12 13.84 2.52
C ILE A 132 -6.81 14.03 3.87
N LYS A 133 -7.32 15.23 4.19
CA LYS A 133 -8.11 15.44 5.40
C LYS A 133 -9.37 14.56 5.44
N LEU A 134 -10.03 14.39 4.30
CA LEU A 134 -11.18 13.50 4.17
C LEU A 134 -10.77 12.03 4.35
N VAL A 135 -9.70 11.59 3.67
CA VAL A 135 -9.15 10.22 3.82
C VAL A 135 -8.84 9.91 5.28
N ARG A 136 -8.08 10.78 5.95
CA ARG A 136 -7.76 10.68 7.38
C ARG A 136 -9.01 10.54 8.25
N HIS A 137 -10.03 11.35 7.97
CA HIS A 137 -11.28 11.29 8.74
C HIS A 137 -11.98 9.94 8.61
N ILE A 138 -11.99 9.37 7.40
CA ILE A 138 -12.62 8.07 7.13
C ILE A 138 -11.81 6.93 7.76
N MET A 139 -10.49 6.94 7.63
CA MET A 139 -9.63 5.93 8.24
C MET A 139 -9.84 5.88 9.75
N ARG A 140 -9.90 7.05 10.41
CA ARG A 140 -10.23 7.15 11.84
C ARG A 140 -11.62 6.61 12.16
N MET A 141 -12.63 6.89 11.33
CA MET A 141 -13.99 6.34 11.51
C MET A 141 -14.03 4.81 11.36
N LEU A 142 -13.16 4.24 10.52
CA LEU A 142 -13.01 2.79 10.36
C LEU A 142 -12.12 2.16 11.46
N GLY A 143 -11.59 2.96 12.38
CA GLY A 143 -10.66 2.51 13.42
C GLY A 143 -9.27 2.16 12.87
N VAL A 144 -8.94 2.60 11.66
CA VAL A 144 -7.61 2.45 11.08
C VAL A 144 -6.72 3.57 11.61
N PRO A 145 -5.61 3.25 12.31
CA PRO A 145 -4.69 4.26 12.81
C PRO A 145 -3.90 4.93 11.68
N ASN A 146 -3.08 5.93 12.00
CA ASN A 146 -2.06 6.40 11.07
C ASN A 146 -0.97 5.33 10.95
N ILE A 147 -1.12 4.44 9.97
CA ILE A 147 -0.25 3.27 9.77
C ILE A 147 1.20 3.70 9.54
N GLY A 148 1.44 4.75 8.75
CA GLY A 148 2.78 5.26 8.50
C GLY A 148 3.49 5.66 9.81
N ALA A 149 2.80 6.39 10.68
CA ALA A 149 3.35 6.82 11.96
C ALA A 149 3.54 5.67 12.98
N GLU A 150 2.67 4.66 12.97
CA GLU A 150 2.71 3.55 13.94
C GLU A 150 3.66 2.41 13.54
N PHE A 151 4.19 2.45 12.33
CA PHE A 151 4.92 1.32 11.75
C PHE A 151 6.22 0.97 12.45
N LYS A 152 7.10 1.97 12.57
CA LYS A 152 8.43 1.79 13.14
C LYS A 152 8.32 1.26 14.58
N PRO A 153 7.54 1.88 15.48
CA PRO A 153 7.34 1.35 16.83
C PRO A 153 6.76 -0.07 16.84
N THR A 154 5.80 -0.37 15.95
CA THR A 154 5.17 -1.70 15.88
C THR A 154 6.18 -2.78 15.50
N LEU A 155 7.04 -2.51 14.52
CA LEU A 155 8.05 -3.46 14.05
C LEU A 155 9.17 -3.67 15.06
N GLU A 156 9.63 -2.60 15.71
CA GLU A 156 10.56 -2.70 16.85
C GLU A 156 9.98 -3.57 17.97
N ALA A 157 8.68 -3.39 18.29
CA ALA A 157 7.99 -4.20 19.29
C ALA A 157 7.74 -5.67 18.88
N ILE A 158 7.82 -5.99 17.59
CA ILE A 158 7.76 -7.38 17.08
C ILE A 158 9.14 -8.06 17.15
N GLY A 159 10.23 -7.28 17.29
CA GLY A 159 11.60 -7.80 17.43
C GLY A 159 12.52 -7.48 16.25
N PHE A 160 12.10 -6.62 15.32
CA PHE A 160 12.97 -6.19 14.23
C PHE A 160 14.10 -5.30 14.73
N VAL A 161 15.27 -5.50 14.14
CA VAL A 161 16.44 -4.67 14.35
C VAL A 161 16.76 -3.86 13.09
N ASN A 162 17.59 -2.83 13.25
CA ASN A 162 17.98 -1.91 12.17
C ASN A 162 16.83 -1.19 11.48
N VAL A 163 15.75 -0.89 12.20
CA VAL A 163 14.55 -0.23 11.68
C VAL A 163 14.83 1.23 11.26
N GLN A 164 14.93 1.49 9.95
CA GLN A 164 15.20 2.84 9.39
C GLN A 164 13.96 3.44 8.76
N GLU A 165 13.58 4.69 8.99
CA GLU A 165 12.43 5.28 8.30
C GLU A 165 12.88 6.33 7.28
N LYS A 166 12.21 6.39 6.13
CA LYS A 166 12.27 7.56 5.25
C LYS A 166 10.92 7.95 4.72
N ILE A 167 10.59 9.23 4.92
CA ILE A 167 9.37 9.91 4.53
C ILE A 167 9.58 10.65 3.20
N PHE A 168 8.73 10.38 2.18
CA PHE A 168 8.91 10.90 0.82
C PHE A 168 7.81 11.84 0.34
N ARG A 169 7.95 13.16 0.35
CA ARG A 169 6.91 14.11 -0.09
C ARG A 169 6.81 14.23 -1.62
N PRO A 170 5.93 13.50 -2.35
CA PRO A 170 5.84 13.71 -3.78
C PRO A 170 5.07 14.99 -4.09
N HIS A 171 5.46 15.66 -5.17
CA HIS A 171 4.61 16.66 -5.79
C HIS A 171 3.46 15.97 -6.52
N MET A 172 2.23 16.33 -6.15
CA MET A 172 1.01 15.76 -6.72
C MET A 172 0.16 16.86 -7.33
N TRP A 173 -0.64 16.49 -8.33
CA TRP A 173 -1.67 17.33 -8.92
C TRP A 173 -1.12 18.70 -9.35
N SER A 174 -1.61 19.81 -8.77
CA SER A 174 -1.22 21.17 -9.15
C SER A 174 0.29 21.41 -9.16
N ARG A 175 1.06 20.71 -8.31
CA ARG A 175 2.53 20.82 -8.32
C ARG A 175 3.24 19.93 -9.32
N ILE A 176 2.65 18.81 -9.69
CA ILE A 176 3.25 17.97 -10.72
C ILE A 176 3.22 18.68 -12.08
N VAL A 177 2.23 19.55 -12.33
CA VAL A 177 2.20 20.41 -13.53
C VAL A 177 3.47 21.26 -13.65
N ALA A 178 3.99 21.76 -12.54
CA ALA A 178 5.18 22.60 -12.53
C ALA A 178 6.49 21.81 -12.73
N THR A 179 6.57 20.56 -12.25
CA THR A 179 7.83 19.79 -12.21
C THR A 179 7.90 18.64 -13.22
N ALA A 180 6.76 18.06 -13.58
CA ALA A 180 6.63 16.91 -14.48
C ALA A 180 5.22 16.89 -15.12
N PRO A 181 4.90 17.82 -16.04
CA PRO A 181 3.54 18.01 -16.56
C PRO A 181 2.96 16.77 -17.24
N HIS A 182 3.81 15.94 -17.86
CA HIS A 182 3.41 14.67 -18.48
C HIS A 182 2.87 13.63 -17.49
N LEU A 183 3.06 13.84 -16.18
CA LEU A 183 2.52 12.98 -15.12
C LEU A 183 1.27 13.56 -14.46
N CYS A 184 0.75 14.70 -14.92
CA CYS A 184 -0.41 15.36 -14.31
C CYS A 184 -1.62 14.43 -14.24
N ASP A 185 -2.06 13.94 -15.38
CA ASP A 185 -3.21 13.06 -15.47
C ASP A 185 -2.94 11.76 -14.70
N ALA A 186 -1.77 11.15 -14.86
CA ALA A 186 -1.40 9.96 -14.10
C ALA A 186 -1.42 10.18 -12.58
N SER A 187 -1.06 11.36 -12.07
CA SER A 187 -1.08 11.68 -10.64
C SER A 187 -2.49 11.85 -10.07
N VAL A 188 -3.46 12.12 -10.94
CA VAL A 188 -4.89 12.22 -10.60
C VAL A 188 -5.56 10.86 -10.81
N GLU A 189 -5.27 10.18 -11.92
CA GLU A 189 -5.86 8.90 -12.28
C GLU A 189 -5.35 7.74 -11.44
N ALA A 190 -4.07 7.72 -11.02
CA ALA A 190 -3.55 6.66 -10.15
C ALA A 190 -4.36 6.51 -8.84
N PRO A 191 -4.66 7.60 -8.08
CA PRO A 191 -5.56 7.49 -6.93
C PRO A 191 -7.01 7.18 -7.30
N CYS A 192 -7.50 7.57 -8.48
CA CYS A 192 -8.88 7.34 -8.91
C CYS A 192 -9.13 5.96 -9.53
N GLY A 193 -8.11 5.31 -10.11
CA GLY A 193 -8.22 4.05 -10.84
C GLY A 193 -8.44 2.82 -9.95
N ALA A 194 -8.14 2.92 -8.65
CA ALA A 194 -8.41 1.87 -7.67
C ALA A 194 -9.91 1.76 -7.32
N VAL A 195 -10.72 2.77 -7.68
CA VAL A 195 -12.13 2.89 -7.30
C VAL A 195 -12.99 1.70 -7.73
N PRO A 196 -12.96 1.24 -9.00
CA PRO A 196 -13.85 0.18 -9.45
C PRO A 196 -13.55 -1.19 -8.80
N GLN A 197 -12.30 -1.43 -8.41
CA GLN A 197 -11.89 -2.70 -7.79
C GLN A 197 -12.39 -2.80 -6.34
N LEU A 198 -12.31 -1.71 -5.59
CA LEU A 198 -12.79 -1.65 -4.21
C LEU A 198 -14.31 -1.68 -4.11
N LEU A 199 -15.03 -1.07 -5.08
CA LEU A 199 -16.49 -1.15 -5.17
C LEU A 199 -16.99 -2.60 -5.36
N LYS A 200 -16.25 -3.43 -6.10
CA LYS A 200 -16.56 -4.85 -6.29
C LYS A 200 -16.40 -5.67 -4.99
N ALA A 201 -15.57 -5.20 -4.06
CA ALA A 201 -15.33 -5.87 -2.78
C ALA A 201 -16.35 -5.50 -1.68
N ASN A 202 -17.29 -4.56 -1.93
CA ASN A 202 -17.87 -3.73 -0.87
C ASN A 202 -19.30 -4.10 -0.40
N GLY A 203 -19.43 -5.23 0.31
CA GLY A 203 -20.64 -5.55 1.09
C GLY A 203 -20.72 -4.93 2.49
N ARG A 204 -19.81 -4.04 2.92
CA ARG A 204 -19.60 -3.72 4.36
C ARG A 204 -19.26 -2.26 4.69
N ILE A 205 -20.02 -1.30 4.19
CA ILE A 205 -19.84 0.12 4.55
C ILE A 205 -20.69 0.48 5.79
N PRO A 206 -20.10 1.02 6.87
CA PRO A 206 -20.86 1.43 8.06
C PRO A 206 -21.76 2.66 7.82
N LYS A 207 -23.02 2.59 8.28
CA LYS A 207 -24.05 3.66 8.18
C LYS A 207 -23.66 5.08 8.65
N PRO A 208 -22.74 5.32 9.62
CA PRO A 208 -22.38 6.67 10.07
C PRO A 208 -21.70 7.53 9.00
N VAL A 209 -20.96 6.92 8.07
CA VAL A 209 -20.31 7.60 6.93
C VAL A 209 -21.35 8.31 6.06
N ASN A 210 -22.56 7.73 5.97
CA ASN A 210 -23.65 8.23 5.15
C ASN A 210 -24.20 9.60 5.60
N LYS A 211 -24.12 9.93 6.90
CA LYS A 211 -24.64 11.20 7.45
C LYS A 211 -23.67 12.38 7.30
N LEU A 212 -22.36 12.11 7.26
CA LEU A 212 -21.33 13.15 7.09
C LEU A 212 -21.30 13.65 5.64
N LEU A 213 -21.56 12.76 4.67
CA LEU A 213 -21.65 13.07 3.24
C LEU A 213 -22.73 14.11 2.94
N ILE A 214 -23.88 14.01 3.60
CA ILE A 214 -25.03 14.92 3.44
C ILE A 214 -24.74 16.35 3.94
N LYS A 215 -23.82 16.52 4.91
CA LYS A 215 -23.49 17.85 5.47
C LYS A 215 -22.51 18.65 4.61
N ILE A 216 -21.81 18.00 3.68
CA ILE A 216 -20.80 18.63 2.79
C ILE A 216 -21.44 19.16 1.50
N ASP A 217 -22.66 18.71 1.16
CA ASP A 217 -23.49 19.19 0.05
C ASP A 217 -23.66 20.72 0.01
N THR A 218 -23.56 21.40 1.16
CA THR A 218 -23.84 22.83 1.26
C THR A 218 -22.68 23.74 0.81
N ILE A 219 -21.47 23.19 0.56
CA ILE A 219 -20.26 24.00 0.31
C ILE A 219 -19.88 24.14 -1.18
N ARG A 220 -20.51 23.43 -2.12
CA ARG A 220 -20.13 23.51 -3.55
C ARG A 220 -21.29 23.60 -4.52
N CYS A 221 -21.98 24.74 -4.48
CA CYS A 221 -22.73 25.21 -5.63
C CYS A 221 -21.75 25.94 -6.58
N THR A 222 -21.06 25.20 -7.46
CA THR A 222 -20.79 25.58 -8.87
C THR A 222 -19.91 24.53 -9.54
N THR A 223 -20.44 23.98 -10.63
CA THR A 223 -19.83 23.11 -11.65
C THR A 223 -19.51 21.64 -11.32
N MET A 224 -20.33 20.77 -11.94
CA MET A 224 -20.21 19.34 -12.25
C MET A 224 -20.81 18.28 -11.28
N THR A 225 -22.10 18.03 -11.51
CA THR A 225 -22.82 16.73 -11.64
C THR A 225 -22.51 15.56 -10.67
N VAL A 226 -22.94 15.73 -9.41
CA VAL A 226 -23.88 14.90 -8.60
C VAL A 226 -23.77 13.36 -8.49
N TYR A 227 -23.07 12.58 -9.32
CA TYR A 227 -23.11 11.09 -9.19
C TYR A 227 -21.80 10.38 -8.87
N HIS A 228 -20.65 11.06 -8.89
CA HIS A 228 -19.36 10.39 -8.73
C HIS A 228 -18.69 10.60 -7.37
N LEU A 229 -18.96 11.71 -6.65
CA LEU A 229 -18.14 12.08 -5.48
C LEU A 229 -18.44 11.28 -4.20
N ALA A 230 -19.68 10.78 -4.01
CA ALA A 230 -20.04 9.97 -2.84
C ALA A 230 -19.56 8.50 -2.94
N LEU A 231 -19.37 8.00 -4.17
CA LEU A 231 -18.80 6.67 -4.47
C LEU A 231 -17.26 6.70 -4.61
N LEU A 232 -16.69 7.90 -4.69
CA LEU A 232 -15.26 8.22 -4.67
C LEU A 232 -14.63 8.09 -3.28
N ILE A 233 -15.44 8.00 -2.22
CA ILE A 233 -14.99 8.18 -0.83
C ILE A 233 -14.72 6.85 -0.11
N LEU A 234 -15.05 5.73 -0.74
CA LEU A 234 -14.84 4.37 -0.22
C LEU A 234 -13.81 3.56 -1.00
N SER A 235 -13.01 4.29 -1.76
CA SER A 235 -12.16 3.76 -2.83
C SER A 235 -10.75 4.34 -2.75
N PHE A 236 -10.27 4.62 -1.54
CA PHE A 236 -8.99 5.31 -1.34
C PHE A 236 -7.88 4.38 -0.90
N ILE A 237 -7.00 4.03 -1.85
CA ILE A 237 -5.60 3.69 -1.61
C ILE A 237 -4.75 4.18 -2.82
N CYS A 238 -3.54 4.71 -2.53
CA CYS A 238 -2.46 5.18 -3.43
C CYS A 238 -2.66 6.60 -4.00
N THR A 239 -2.05 7.65 -3.46
CA THR A 239 -0.60 7.84 -3.40
C THR A 239 -0.33 9.01 -2.48
N VAL A 240 0.45 8.81 -1.42
CA VAL A 240 1.45 9.74 -0.86
C VAL A 240 2.09 9.08 0.36
N MET A 241 3.43 9.07 0.36
CA MET A 241 4.31 9.09 1.53
C MET A 241 4.45 7.86 2.41
N THR A 242 5.41 7.08 1.95
CA THR A 242 6.04 5.96 2.58
C THR A 242 6.77 6.24 3.88
N THR A 243 6.62 5.35 4.86
CA THR A 243 7.64 4.98 5.85
C THR A 243 8.39 3.77 5.31
N LEU A 244 9.53 3.99 4.67
CA LEU A 244 10.35 2.91 4.09
C LEU A 244 11.29 2.34 5.13
N LEU A 245 10.96 1.15 5.65
CA LEU A 245 11.79 0.44 6.62
C LEU A 245 12.57 -0.70 5.96
N PRO A 246 13.89 -0.57 5.72
CA PRO A 246 14.77 -1.72 5.61
C PRO A 246 14.92 -2.33 7.01
N LEU A 247 14.48 -3.58 7.15
CA LEU A 247 14.31 -4.27 8.43
C LEU A 247 15.14 -5.55 8.45
N ARG A 248 15.72 -5.96 9.58
CA ARG A 248 16.41 -7.25 9.71
C ARG A 248 15.86 -8.03 10.92
N ILE A 249 15.56 -9.31 10.74
CA ILE A 249 15.19 -10.22 11.85
C ILE A 249 16.48 -10.76 12.50
N LEU A 250 16.47 -10.94 13.83
CA LEU A 250 17.56 -11.60 14.58
C LEU A 250 17.72 -13.07 14.19
#